data_AF-A0ABD1YXX5-F1
#
_entry.id   AF-A0ABD1YXX5-F1
#
_cell.length_a   1.000
_cell.length_b   1.000
_cell.length_c   1.000
_cell.angle_alpha   90.00
_cell.angle_beta   90.00
_cell.angle_gamma   90.00
#
_symmetry.space_group_name_H-M   'P 1'
#
loop_
_entity.id
_entity.type
_entity.pdbx_description
1 polymer ?
#
loop_
_entity_poly.entity_id
_entity_poly.type
_entity_poly.pdbx_seq_one_letter_code
_entity_poly.pdbx_strand_id
1 'polypeptide(L)'
;MHNLQHKVVQMEEEQSGIRAPLGVQIRKGTIEQGILNEFQEMKMEMHNLQHKLHKRCVQISRSDNYILSGSFVCGFYHSRKRKNMRSGLAKFYASLTRYRSASAIADSATCVSSALTLNSGNSIVASLSRSRVPAARRFSTSAAPFGRLNTFARVVERRLPAFVTAVAAVGAVSRSPVFWASPATTRKSSDVSASATGTTEDTAPAEADEDNTLESPVVSVDWLHQHLNGPNVKILDASWYMPFEGRNTLKEYQECRIPGALFFDVDGIVDPTSDLPHMLPTEAAFAAAASALGLSNEDSLIIYDGKGIFSAPRVWWMFRVFGHDKVWVLDGGLPKWRAKNYPVESSVSQDVLARIESASSSVKKIYSQEEVGPSSFKAKIREHLVWSLDQVQSNIGEKKYQHVDARSKGRFDGTAPEPRQGIRGGHVPGSVCVPFPEVLSSEGTLLGKSELADKFVGSGVSLDSPVVASCGTGVTACILALGLHRLGKKDVAVYDGSWTEWGLSPHTSVATNLPANTA
;
A
#
# COMPACT_ATOMS: atom_id res chain seq x y z
N MET A 1 -24.80 -2.99 9.79
CA MET A 1 -23.41 -2.53 9.64
C MET A 1 -23.38 -1.03 9.41
N HIS A 2 -23.91 -0.51 8.30
CA HIS A 2 -23.91 0.93 8.00
C HIS A 2 -24.37 1.82 9.17
N ASN A 3 -25.56 1.59 9.74
CA ASN A 3 -26.07 2.32 10.91
C ASN A 3 -25.30 2.13 12.24
N LEU A 4 -24.34 1.19 12.30
CA LEU A 4 -23.43 1.05 13.45
C LEU A 4 -22.13 1.82 13.20
N GLN A 5 -21.58 1.76 11.99
CA GLN A 5 -20.42 2.58 11.59
C GLN A 5 -20.75 4.08 11.70
N HIS A 6 -21.93 4.50 11.26
CA HIS A 6 -22.36 5.90 11.36
C HIS A 6 -22.51 6.39 12.81
N LYS A 7 -22.84 5.50 13.75
CA LYS A 7 -22.90 5.83 15.18
C LYS A 7 -21.54 5.84 15.87
N VAL A 8 -20.57 5.09 15.36
CA VAL A 8 -19.18 5.13 15.86
C VAL A 8 -18.55 6.48 15.52
N VAL A 9 -18.63 6.90 14.25
CA VAL A 9 -18.12 8.22 13.81
C VAL A 9 -18.76 9.37 14.60
N GLN A 10 -20.08 9.34 14.79
CA GLN A 10 -20.80 10.39 15.52
C GLN A 10 -20.42 10.45 17.02
N MET A 11 -20.03 9.32 17.63
CA MET A 11 -19.51 9.29 19.00
C MET A 11 -18.05 9.74 19.11
N GLU A 12 -17.23 9.51 18.07
CA GLU A 12 -15.84 9.98 17.99
C GLU A 12 -15.79 11.50 17.82
N GLU A 13 -16.70 12.08 17.03
CA GLU A 13 -16.85 13.53 16.88
C GLU A 13 -17.27 14.21 18.20
N GLU A 14 -18.28 13.67 18.91
CA GLU A 14 -18.73 14.21 20.21
C GLU A 14 -17.64 14.14 21.31
N GLN A 15 -16.76 13.15 21.29
CA GLN A 15 -15.65 13.07 22.26
C GLN A 15 -14.57 14.15 22.06
N SER A 16 -14.41 14.67 20.84
CA SER A 16 -13.39 15.68 20.54
C SER A 16 -13.72 17.09 21.08
N GLY A 17 -15.00 17.36 21.40
CA GLY A 17 -15.49 18.70 21.74
C GLY A 17 -15.51 19.08 23.23
N ILE A 18 -15.23 18.15 24.15
CA ILE A 18 -15.50 18.37 25.59
C ILE A 18 -14.30 19.02 26.30
N ARG A 19 -14.25 20.36 26.35
CA ARG A 19 -13.47 21.10 27.35
C ARG A 19 -14.17 21.02 28.71
N ALA A 20 -13.59 20.27 29.65
CA ALA A 20 -14.03 20.26 31.05
C ALA A 20 -13.42 21.44 31.84
N PRO A 21 -14.19 22.16 32.68
CA PRO A 21 -13.65 23.15 33.60
C PRO A 21 -12.93 22.50 34.80
N LEU A 22 -12.16 23.33 35.51
CA LEU A 22 -11.26 22.95 36.62
C LEU A 22 -11.95 22.13 37.73
N GLY A 23 -11.23 21.12 38.27
CA GLY A 23 -11.32 20.84 39.71
C GLY A 23 -11.79 19.47 40.21
N VAL A 24 -11.66 18.35 39.48
CA VAL A 24 -11.79 17.00 40.08
C VAL A 24 -10.76 16.02 39.50
N GLN A 25 -9.94 15.41 40.36
CA GLN A 25 -8.91 14.43 39.97
C GLN A 25 -9.40 12.98 40.22
N ILE A 26 -9.98 12.35 39.19
CA ILE A 26 -10.35 10.92 39.21
C ILE A 26 -9.45 10.15 38.23
N ARG A 27 -9.02 8.94 38.61
CA ARG A 27 -8.07 8.10 37.85
C ARG A 27 -8.65 7.65 36.50
N LYS A 28 -8.40 8.39 35.41
CA LYS A 28 -8.85 8.07 34.04
C LYS A 28 -8.35 6.70 33.52
N GLY A 29 -7.07 6.40 33.71
CA GLY A 29 -6.39 5.32 32.98
C GLY A 29 -6.90 3.89 33.22
N THR A 30 -7.59 3.62 34.33
CA THR A 30 -8.05 2.24 34.65
C THR A 30 -9.40 1.90 33.98
N ILE A 31 -10.25 2.91 33.74
CA ILE A 31 -11.59 2.71 33.16
C ILE A 31 -11.50 2.60 31.64
N GLU A 32 -10.66 3.44 31.00
CA GLU A 32 -10.42 3.42 29.56
C GLU A 32 -9.82 2.08 29.10
N GLN A 33 -8.86 1.54 29.85
CA GLN A 33 -8.24 0.24 29.53
C GLN A 33 -9.20 -0.95 29.70
N GLY A 34 -10.07 -0.93 30.72
CA GLY A 34 -11.06 -1.98 30.95
C GLY A 34 -12.07 -2.08 29.79
N ILE A 35 -12.61 -0.93 29.36
CA ILE A 35 -13.54 -0.85 28.23
C ILE A 35 -12.87 -1.28 26.92
N LEU A 36 -11.61 -0.88 26.71
CA LEU A 36 -10.84 -1.29 25.52
C LEU A 36 -10.62 -2.80 25.50
N ASN A 37 -10.30 -3.43 26.63
CA ASN A 37 -10.10 -4.87 26.74
C ASN A 37 -11.40 -5.65 26.45
N GLU A 38 -12.54 -5.28 27.06
CA GLU A 38 -13.84 -5.90 26.77
C GLU A 38 -14.23 -5.76 25.27
N PHE A 39 -13.89 -4.63 24.65
CA PHE A 39 -14.13 -4.41 23.22
C PHE A 39 -13.26 -5.32 22.32
N GLN A 40 -11.99 -5.56 22.68
CA GLN A 40 -11.14 -6.50 21.95
C GLN A 40 -11.59 -7.96 22.11
N GLU A 41 -12.04 -8.36 23.31
CA GLU A 41 -12.62 -9.69 23.53
C GLU A 41 -13.87 -9.90 22.67
N MET A 42 -14.81 -8.95 22.65
CA MET A 42 -15.99 -9.01 21.77
C MET A 42 -15.61 -9.10 20.28
N LYS A 43 -14.57 -8.38 19.85
CA LYS A 43 -14.07 -8.42 18.47
C LYS A 43 -13.50 -9.81 18.13
N MET A 44 -12.78 -10.42 19.07
CA MET A 44 -12.20 -11.77 18.93
C MET A 44 -13.27 -12.87 18.92
N GLU A 45 -14.28 -12.79 19.78
CA GLU A 45 -15.43 -13.71 19.78
C GLU A 45 -16.21 -13.65 18.46
N MET A 46 -16.48 -12.43 17.96
CA MET A 46 -17.18 -12.23 16.70
C MET A 46 -16.43 -12.83 15.51
N HIS A 47 -15.10 -12.65 15.47
CA HIS A 47 -14.24 -13.23 14.42
C HIS A 47 -14.22 -14.78 14.49
N ASN A 48 -14.13 -15.34 15.70
CA ASN A 48 -14.24 -16.79 15.91
C ASN A 48 -15.60 -17.35 15.48
N LEU A 49 -16.70 -16.61 15.69
CA LEU A 49 -18.03 -16.97 15.21
C LEU A 49 -18.13 -16.94 13.68
N GLN A 50 -17.56 -15.93 13.02
CA GLN A 50 -17.48 -15.84 11.55
C GLN A 50 -16.69 -17.00 10.96
N HIS A 51 -15.53 -17.34 11.52
CA HIS A 51 -14.70 -18.46 11.08
C HIS A 51 -15.40 -19.82 11.26
N LYS A 52 -16.09 -20.03 12.39
CA LYS A 52 -16.91 -21.24 12.63
C LYS A 52 -18.09 -21.34 11.64
N LEU A 53 -18.73 -20.22 11.29
CA LEU A 53 -19.77 -20.15 10.26
C LEU A 53 -19.22 -20.51 8.87
N HIS A 54 -18.10 -19.90 8.47
CA HIS A 54 -17.46 -20.15 7.18
C HIS A 54 -17.07 -21.63 7.03
N LYS A 55 -16.40 -22.22 8.04
CA LYS A 55 -16.08 -23.66 8.03
C LYS A 55 -17.33 -24.54 7.89
N ARG A 56 -18.43 -24.20 8.56
CA ARG A 56 -19.70 -24.97 8.43
C ARG A 56 -20.34 -24.83 7.04
N CYS A 57 -20.29 -23.65 6.42
CA CYS A 57 -20.75 -23.44 5.06
C CYS A 57 -19.92 -24.25 4.04
N VAL A 58 -18.59 -24.26 4.17
CA VAL A 58 -17.69 -25.07 3.32
C VAL A 58 -17.94 -26.57 3.52
N GLN A 59 -18.22 -27.00 4.75
CA GLN A 59 -18.47 -28.41 5.06
C GLN A 59 -19.82 -28.90 4.49
N ILE A 60 -20.88 -28.07 4.54
CA ILE A 60 -22.18 -28.34 3.91
C ILE A 60 -22.05 -28.31 2.37
N SER A 61 -21.23 -27.42 1.81
CA SER A 61 -20.95 -27.36 0.37
C SER A 61 -20.17 -28.57 -0.17
N ARG A 62 -19.64 -29.45 0.70
CA ARG A 62 -18.90 -30.66 0.32
C ARG A 62 -19.68 -31.95 0.56
N SER A 63 -20.82 -31.91 1.25
CA SER A 63 -21.66 -33.10 1.49
C SER A 63 -22.69 -33.35 0.39
N ASP A 64 -23.14 -32.30 -0.31
CA ASP A 64 -24.23 -32.37 -1.28
C ASP A 64 -23.80 -31.87 -2.66
N ASN A 65 -23.84 -32.76 -3.66
CA ASN A 65 -23.54 -32.44 -5.07
C ASN A 65 -24.68 -31.63 -5.73
N TYR A 66 -24.91 -30.40 -5.28
CA TYR A 66 -25.83 -29.45 -5.92
C TYR A 66 -25.23 -28.05 -6.03
N ILE A 67 -25.18 -27.54 -7.26
CA ILE A 67 -24.92 -26.13 -7.56
C ILE A 67 -26.13 -25.32 -7.07
N LEU A 68 -25.94 -24.50 -6.03
CA LEU A 68 -26.99 -23.65 -5.48
C LEU A 68 -26.75 -22.17 -5.81
N SER A 69 -27.67 -21.59 -6.59
CA SER A 69 -27.70 -20.17 -6.91
C SER A 69 -28.39 -19.35 -5.80
N GLY A 70 -27.59 -18.57 -5.08
CA GLY A 70 -27.93 -17.23 -4.52
C GLY A 70 -29.02 -17.07 -3.44
N SER A 71 -30.21 -17.65 -3.59
CA SER A 71 -31.43 -16.94 -3.15
C SER A 71 -32.32 -17.63 -2.10
N PHE A 72 -31.97 -18.80 -1.56
CA PHE A 72 -32.93 -19.61 -0.76
C PHE A 72 -32.62 -19.88 0.73
N VAL A 73 -31.56 -19.29 1.31
CA VAL A 73 -31.14 -19.59 2.71
C VAL A 73 -31.74 -18.65 3.77
N CYS A 74 -32.42 -17.55 3.40
CA CYS A 74 -32.76 -16.48 4.35
C CYS A 74 -33.94 -16.78 5.31
N GLY A 75 -34.83 -17.72 4.98
CA GLY A 75 -36.13 -17.88 5.65
C GLY A 75 -36.10 -18.42 7.08
N PHE A 76 -35.28 -19.44 7.38
CA PHE A 76 -35.49 -20.26 8.59
C PHE A 76 -34.69 -19.84 9.84
N TYR A 77 -33.75 -18.90 9.72
CA TYR A 77 -32.84 -18.52 10.83
C TYR A 77 -33.27 -17.30 11.66
N HIS A 78 -34.34 -16.61 11.27
CA HIS A 78 -34.73 -15.34 11.89
C HIS A 78 -35.40 -15.44 13.28
N SER A 79 -35.91 -16.62 13.66
CA SER A 79 -36.64 -16.79 14.93
C SER A 79 -35.72 -16.90 16.16
N ARG A 80 -34.71 -17.80 16.14
CA ARG A 80 -33.80 -18.01 17.28
C ARG A 80 -32.93 -16.78 17.61
N LYS A 81 -32.58 -15.96 16.62
CA LYS A 81 -31.67 -14.81 16.80
C LYS A 81 -32.26 -13.70 17.68
N ARG A 82 -33.60 -13.55 17.74
CA ARG A 82 -34.28 -12.50 18.53
C ARG A 82 -34.25 -12.71 20.04
N LYS A 83 -34.11 -13.95 20.55
CA LYS A 83 -34.05 -14.21 22.00
C LYS A 83 -32.68 -13.89 22.60
N ASN A 84 -31.59 -14.34 21.96
CA ASN A 84 -30.23 -14.14 22.48
C ASN A 84 -29.76 -12.68 22.39
N MET A 85 -30.23 -11.91 21.40
CA MET A 85 -29.89 -10.50 21.27
C MET A 85 -30.54 -9.63 22.37
N ARG A 86 -31.71 -10.04 22.90
CA ARG A 86 -32.39 -9.35 24.01
C ARG A 86 -31.70 -9.58 25.36
N SER A 87 -31.13 -10.77 25.62
CA SER A 87 -30.41 -11.03 26.87
C SER A 87 -29.05 -10.32 26.93
N GLY A 88 -28.35 -10.19 25.80
CA GLY A 88 -27.13 -9.38 25.69
C GLY A 88 -27.39 -7.89 25.99
N LEU A 89 -28.40 -7.29 25.35
CA LEU A 89 -28.77 -5.89 25.61
C LEU A 89 -29.17 -5.64 27.07
N ALA A 90 -29.92 -6.56 27.69
CA ALA A 90 -30.33 -6.42 29.09
C ALA A 90 -29.13 -6.41 30.06
N LYS A 91 -28.11 -7.24 29.82
CA LYS A 91 -26.86 -7.24 30.59
C LYS A 91 -26.07 -5.94 30.43
N PHE A 92 -26.01 -5.40 29.21
CA PHE A 92 -25.35 -4.14 28.90
C PHE A 92 -26.00 -2.95 29.62
N TYR A 93 -27.33 -2.81 29.54
CA TYR A 93 -28.07 -1.77 30.27
C TYR A 93 -27.95 -1.90 31.80
N ALA A 94 -27.94 -3.13 32.34
CA ALA A 94 -27.74 -3.37 33.78
C ALA A 94 -26.31 -3.08 34.27
N SER A 95 -25.33 -2.98 33.37
CA SER A 95 -23.97 -2.51 33.68
C SER A 95 -23.92 -0.98 33.69
N LEU A 96 -24.53 -0.33 32.69
CA LEU A 96 -24.61 1.14 32.59
C LEU A 96 -25.30 1.80 33.80
N THR A 97 -26.33 1.17 34.39
CA THR A 97 -27.01 1.68 35.58
C THR A 97 -26.16 1.65 36.87
N ARG A 98 -24.98 1.00 36.88
CA ARG A 98 -24.07 1.01 38.04
C ARG A 98 -23.06 2.17 38.05
N TYR A 99 -22.96 2.93 36.95
CA TYR A 99 -21.83 3.85 36.70
C TYR A 99 -22.21 5.33 36.46
N ARG A 100 -23.43 5.76 36.82
CA ARG A 100 -23.78 7.19 36.81
C ARG A 100 -24.38 7.65 38.14
N SER A 101 -23.62 8.46 38.85
CA SER A 101 -24.11 9.44 39.82
C SER A 101 -25.06 10.43 39.14
N ALA A 102 -26.05 10.92 39.89
CA ALA A 102 -27.13 11.75 39.34
C ALA A 102 -26.72 13.24 39.21
N SER A 103 -26.63 13.77 37.99
CA SER A 103 -26.71 15.21 37.70
C SER A 103 -27.00 15.59 36.23
N ALA A 104 -27.57 14.68 35.41
CA ALA A 104 -27.82 14.93 33.98
C ALA A 104 -29.12 14.27 33.46
N ILE A 105 -30.24 14.52 34.14
CA ILE A 105 -31.60 14.23 33.64
C ILE A 105 -32.32 15.56 33.45
N ALA A 106 -31.95 16.26 32.38
CA ALA A 106 -32.67 17.34 31.71
C ALA A 106 -32.13 17.40 30.26
N ASP A 107 -32.87 18.06 29.36
CA ASP A 107 -32.41 18.49 28.02
C ASP A 107 -32.14 17.42 26.93
N SER A 108 -32.69 16.21 27.05
CA SER A 108 -32.80 15.26 25.91
C SER A 108 -34.21 14.68 25.68
N ALA A 109 -35.24 15.37 26.18
CA ALA A 109 -36.64 14.95 26.11
C ALA A 109 -37.44 15.64 24.97
N THR A 110 -36.80 16.02 23.86
CA THR A 110 -37.45 16.81 22.79
C THR A 110 -36.98 16.50 21.35
N CYS A 111 -36.70 15.23 21.01
CA CYS A 111 -36.55 14.85 19.59
C CYS A 111 -36.89 13.38 19.22
N VAL A 112 -37.94 12.79 19.82
CA VAL A 112 -38.50 11.50 19.34
C VAL A 112 -40.03 11.54 19.34
N SER A 113 -40.61 12.28 18.38
CA SER A 113 -42.03 12.17 18.03
C SER A 113 -42.28 12.65 16.58
N SER A 114 -42.10 11.74 15.61
CA SER A 114 -42.51 11.91 14.20
C SER A 114 -42.43 10.63 13.33
N ALA A 115 -41.97 9.48 13.86
CA ALA A 115 -41.72 8.27 13.07
C ALA A 115 -42.70 7.10 13.35
N LEU A 116 -43.92 7.38 13.82
CA LEU A 116 -44.96 6.38 14.11
C LEU A 116 -46.35 6.85 13.66
N THR A 117 -46.52 7.17 12.38
CA THR A 117 -47.85 7.26 11.75
C THR A 117 -47.76 7.13 10.23
N LEU A 118 -48.00 5.92 9.71
CA LEU A 118 -48.99 5.60 8.67
C LEU A 118 -48.69 4.23 8.05
N ASN A 119 -49.68 3.34 8.14
CA ASN A 119 -49.65 1.99 7.58
C ASN A 119 -51.09 1.60 7.21
N SER A 120 -51.40 1.50 5.91
CA SER A 120 -52.54 0.74 5.37
C SER A 120 -52.57 0.80 3.83
N GLY A 121 -52.79 -0.34 3.17
CA GLY A 121 -52.85 -0.43 1.71
C GLY A 121 -52.65 -1.84 1.14
N ASN A 122 -53.48 -2.80 1.54
CA ASN A 122 -53.42 -4.20 1.04
C ASN A 122 -54.16 -4.36 -0.30
N SER A 123 -53.69 -5.28 -1.17
CA SER A 123 -54.56 -6.26 -1.84
C SER A 123 -53.76 -7.44 -2.43
N ILE A 124 -54.39 -8.61 -2.47
CA ILE A 124 -53.83 -9.94 -2.82
C ILE A 124 -54.83 -10.68 -3.71
N VAL A 125 -54.39 -11.36 -4.78
CA VAL A 125 -55.05 -12.56 -5.35
C VAL A 125 -54.00 -13.51 -5.96
N ALA A 126 -54.24 -14.82 -5.93
CA ALA A 126 -53.38 -15.90 -6.50
C ALA A 126 -54.27 -17.11 -6.90
N SER A 127 -53.85 -18.25 -7.49
CA SER A 127 -52.54 -18.88 -7.74
C SER A 127 -52.71 -19.99 -8.84
N LEU A 128 -51.87 -21.05 -8.85
CA LEU A 128 -52.01 -22.35 -9.58
C LEU A 128 -51.67 -22.37 -11.10
N SER A 129 -51.15 -23.44 -11.72
CA SER A 129 -50.50 -24.69 -11.21
C SER A 129 -49.77 -25.48 -12.34
N ARG A 130 -48.78 -26.32 -11.97
CA ARG A 130 -48.30 -27.65 -12.51
C ARG A 130 -48.62 -28.05 -14.00
N SER A 131 -47.79 -28.77 -14.79
CA SER A 131 -46.77 -29.80 -14.50
C SER A 131 -45.96 -30.29 -15.75
N ARG A 132 -44.76 -30.91 -15.53
CA ARG A 132 -44.10 -32.04 -16.27
C ARG A 132 -43.70 -31.94 -17.78
N VAL A 133 -42.40 -31.69 -18.07
CA VAL A 133 -41.31 -32.66 -18.46
C VAL A 133 -41.72 -33.99 -19.14
N PRO A 134 -40.99 -34.63 -20.13
CA PRO A 134 -39.67 -34.34 -20.76
C PRO A 134 -39.51 -34.45 -22.32
N ALA A 135 -38.33 -34.02 -22.80
CA ALA A 135 -37.45 -34.59 -23.87
C ALA A 135 -37.90 -34.82 -25.34
N ALA A 136 -37.02 -34.40 -26.28
CA ALA A 136 -36.27 -35.27 -27.23
C ALA A 136 -35.81 -34.51 -28.50
N ARG A 137 -34.62 -34.87 -29.01
CA ARG A 137 -33.96 -34.29 -30.20
C ARG A 137 -34.69 -34.61 -31.51
N ARG A 138 -34.59 -33.71 -32.51
CA ARG A 138 -34.02 -34.04 -33.84
C ARG A 138 -33.71 -32.79 -34.69
N PHE A 139 -32.60 -32.86 -35.43
CA PHE A 139 -32.32 -32.02 -36.59
C PHE A 139 -33.23 -32.42 -37.76
N SER A 140 -33.63 -31.47 -38.63
CA SER A 140 -33.40 -31.53 -40.09
C SER A 140 -33.91 -30.29 -40.85
N THR A 141 -32.97 -29.55 -41.46
CA THR A 141 -32.93 -29.09 -42.87
C THR A 141 -34.15 -28.44 -43.60
N SER A 142 -33.92 -27.21 -44.09
CA SER A 142 -34.40 -26.63 -45.38
C SER A 142 -35.94 -26.47 -45.60
N ALA A 143 -36.46 -25.60 -46.47
CA ALA A 143 -35.87 -24.65 -47.42
C ALA A 143 -36.71 -23.34 -47.48
N ALA A 144 -36.28 -22.35 -48.28
CA ALA A 144 -36.95 -21.05 -48.48
C ALA A 144 -38.02 -21.12 -49.62
N PRO A 145 -38.40 -20.03 -50.35
CA PRO A 145 -38.61 -18.60 -49.99
C PRO A 145 -39.95 -18.01 -50.53
N PHE A 146 -40.53 -17.02 -49.85
CA PHE A 146 -41.46 -15.99 -50.38
C PHE A 146 -41.52 -14.85 -49.34
N GLY A 147 -41.74 -13.56 -49.63
CA GLY A 147 -41.94 -12.81 -50.86
C GLY A 147 -42.34 -11.36 -50.47
N ARG A 148 -41.73 -10.35 -51.10
CA ARG A 148 -41.85 -8.87 -50.87
C ARG A 148 -43.17 -8.33 -50.28
N LEU A 149 -43.10 -7.24 -49.49
CA LEU A 149 -43.66 -5.91 -49.87
C LEU A 149 -43.41 -4.76 -48.86
N ASN A 150 -43.31 -3.54 -49.41
CA ASN A 150 -43.56 -2.20 -48.86
C ASN A 150 -42.72 -1.60 -47.71
N THR A 151 -41.70 -0.86 -48.16
CA THR A 151 -41.37 0.53 -47.78
C THR A 151 -42.56 1.37 -47.28
N PHE A 152 -42.37 2.15 -46.20
CA PHE A 152 -42.91 3.51 -46.07
C PHE A 152 -42.03 4.34 -45.11
N ALA A 153 -41.86 5.63 -45.41
CA ALA A 153 -41.07 6.59 -44.63
C ALA A 153 -41.73 7.98 -44.64
N ARG A 154 -41.18 8.92 -43.84
CA ARG A 154 -41.55 10.34 -43.58
C ARG A 154 -42.33 10.59 -42.27
N VAL A 155 -42.26 11.74 -41.59
CA VAL A 155 -41.37 12.95 -41.56
C VAL A 155 -41.72 13.73 -40.28
N VAL A 156 -40.77 14.38 -39.60
CA VAL A 156 -41.00 15.65 -38.84
C VAL A 156 -39.71 16.51 -38.87
N GLU A 157 -39.83 17.82 -39.10
CA GLU A 157 -38.73 18.80 -39.11
C GLU A 157 -38.91 19.92 -38.05
N ARG A 158 -37.78 20.29 -37.40
CA ARG A 158 -37.25 21.64 -37.06
C ARG A 158 -38.11 22.81 -36.52
N ARG A 159 -37.51 23.56 -35.55
CA ARG A 159 -37.37 25.06 -35.44
C ARG A 159 -36.16 25.38 -34.50
N LEU A 160 -35.05 25.99 -34.97
CA LEU A 160 -34.60 27.42 -34.86
C LEU A 160 -34.05 27.88 -33.47
N PRO A 161 -33.12 28.87 -33.34
CA PRO A 161 -32.19 29.52 -34.31
C PRO A 161 -30.72 29.76 -33.84
N ALA A 162 -29.93 30.44 -34.69
CA ALA A 162 -28.47 30.69 -34.72
C ALA A 162 -27.82 31.66 -33.68
N PHE A 163 -26.47 31.70 -33.65
CA PHE A 163 -25.68 32.93 -33.36
C PHE A 163 -24.25 32.96 -33.99
N VAL A 164 -24.03 33.95 -34.87
CA VAL A 164 -22.79 34.69 -35.26
C VAL A 164 -21.53 34.00 -35.84
N THR A 165 -20.88 34.73 -36.77
CA THR A 165 -19.69 34.41 -37.58
C THR A 165 -18.66 35.55 -37.51
N ALA A 166 -17.35 35.27 -37.46
CA ALA A 166 -16.23 36.12 -37.94
C ALA A 166 -14.88 35.41 -37.74
N VAL A 167 -13.77 35.66 -38.45
CA VAL A 167 -13.46 36.20 -39.80
C VAL A 167 -12.06 35.63 -40.18
N ALA A 168 -11.73 35.54 -41.47
CA ALA A 168 -10.44 35.01 -41.96
C ALA A 168 -9.31 36.05 -42.08
N ALA A 169 -8.04 35.61 -42.07
CA ALA A 169 -6.92 36.12 -42.90
C ALA A 169 -5.61 35.32 -42.60
N VAL A 170 -5.05 34.56 -43.56
CA VAL A 170 -3.93 34.93 -44.48
C VAL A 170 -2.53 34.90 -43.85
N GLY A 171 -1.59 34.17 -44.46
CA GLY A 171 -0.15 34.26 -44.14
C GLY A 171 0.69 33.00 -44.42
N ALA A 172 0.95 32.67 -45.69
CA ALA A 172 2.01 31.73 -46.08
C ALA A 172 3.33 32.47 -46.37
N VAL A 173 4.44 31.73 -46.59
CA VAL A 173 5.87 32.13 -46.81
C VAL A 173 6.72 31.80 -45.57
N SER A 174 7.87 31.09 -45.63
CA SER A 174 8.52 30.34 -46.73
C SER A 174 9.48 29.26 -46.17
N ARG A 175 9.75 28.21 -46.95
CA ARG A 175 10.88 27.29 -46.73
C ARG A 175 12.20 27.95 -47.14
N SER A 176 13.28 27.76 -46.38
CA SER A 176 14.41 26.87 -46.77
C SER A 176 15.59 26.93 -45.77
N PRO A 177 16.39 25.86 -45.63
CA PRO A 177 17.51 25.79 -44.67
C PRO A 177 18.87 26.10 -45.30
N VAL A 178 19.89 26.41 -44.48
CA VAL A 178 21.31 26.40 -44.88
C VAL A 178 22.15 25.69 -43.81
N PHE A 179 23.17 24.98 -44.28
CA PHE A 179 24.05 24.08 -43.53
C PHE A 179 25.27 24.78 -42.89
N TRP A 180 25.83 24.08 -41.89
CA TRP A 180 27.27 23.86 -41.63
C TRP A 180 28.10 24.74 -40.68
N ALA A 181 28.91 23.97 -39.92
CA ALA A 181 30.28 24.22 -39.45
C ALA A 181 30.56 25.11 -38.22
N SER A 182 30.86 24.44 -37.11
CA SER A 182 32.02 24.81 -36.26
C SER A 182 33.33 24.54 -37.02
N PRO A 183 34.44 25.21 -36.66
CA PRO A 183 35.35 24.56 -35.71
C PRO A 183 35.95 25.49 -34.64
N ALA A 184 36.58 24.87 -33.64
CA ALA A 184 37.14 25.52 -32.45
C ALA A 184 38.47 26.25 -32.69
N THR A 185 38.86 27.16 -31.78
CA THR A 185 40.22 27.18 -31.19
C THR A 185 40.37 28.02 -29.91
N THR A 186 40.68 27.32 -28.81
CA THR A 186 41.74 27.56 -27.79
C THR A 186 42.04 28.94 -27.16
N ARG A 187 42.32 28.85 -25.83
CA ARG A 187 43.15 29.75 -24.96
C ARG A 187 42.53 31.12 -24.61
N LYS A 188 42.82 31.74 -23.45
CA LYS A 188 43.85 31.47 -22.41
C LYS A 188 43.40 31.95 -21.01
N SER A 189 44.11 31.50 -19.98
CA SER A 189 44.01 31.88 -18.55
C SER A 189 44.49 33.31 -18.22
N SER A 190 43.87 33.94 -17.20
CA SER A 190 44.58 34.73 -16.15
C SER A 190 43.64 35.26 -15.03
N ASP A 191 43.76 34.68 -13.84
CA ASP A 191 44.08 35.36 -12.56
C ASP A 191 43.36 36.64 -12.04
N VAL A 192 42.83 36.47 -10.80
CA VAL A 192 43.12 37.26 -9.57
C VAL A 192 42.14 38.36 -9.04
N SER A 193 41.70 38.09 -7.81
CA SER A 193 41.30 38.95 -6.67
C SER A 193 40.11 39.94 -6.69
N ALA A 194 39.08 39.53 -5.93
CA ALA A 194 38.65 40.10 -4.65
C ALA A 194 37.77 41.38 -4.53
N SER A 195 36.74 41.20 -3.70
CA SER A 195 36.11 42.17 -2.78
C SER A 195 35.20 43.27 -3.33
N ALA A 196 33.88 43.04 -3.19
CA ALA A 196 32.95 44.09 -2.79
C ALA A 196 31.88 43.49 -1.86
N THR A 197 31.73 44.05 -0.67
CA THR A 197 30.74 43.64 0.34
C THR A 197 29.33 44.07 -0.06
N GLY A 198 28.39 43.13 -0.11
CA GLY A 198 26.96 43.40 -0.24
C GLY A 198 26.19 42.59 0.80
N THR A 199 25.63 43.27 1.79
CA THR A 199 24.70 42.67 2.76
C THR A 199 23.34 42.44 2.09
N THR A 200 22.96 41.19 1.88
CA THR A 200 21.60 40.79 1.51
C THR A 200 21.01 39.93 2.61
N GLU A 201 19.75 40.17 2.93
CA GLU A 201 19.04 39.48 4.01
C GLU A 201 18.95 37.97 3.76
N ASP A 202 19.20 37.20 4.83
CA ASP A 202 19.30 35.75 4.79
C ASP A 202 17.90 35.10 4.80
N THR A 203 17.19 35.22 3.68
CA THR A 203 16.01 34.37 3.44
C THR A 203 16.49 32.98 3.07
N ALA A 204 16.48 32.06 4.04
CA ALA A 204 16.81 30.66 3.83
C ALA A 204 16.09 30.11 2.57
N PRO A 205 16.83 29.51 1.61
CA PRO A 205 16.20 28.92 0.43
C PRO A 205 15.32 27.74 0.84
N ALA A 206 14.13 27.66 0.26
CA ALA A 206 13.17 26.62 0.57
C ALA A 206 13.73 25.21 0.29
N GLU A 207 13.32 24.23 1.10
CA GLU A 207 13.79 22.82 1.08
C GLU A 207 13.43 22.04 -0.21
N ALA A 208 12.95 22.70 -1.26
CA ALA A 208 12.31 22.11 -2.43
C ALA A 208 13.28 21.54 -3.49
N ASP A 209 14.59 21.81 -3.41
CA ASP A 209 15.55 21.45 -4.46
C ASP A 209 16.42 20.21 -4.18
N GLU A 210 16.50 19.71 -2.94
CA GLU A 210 17.30 18.50 -2.65
C GLU A 210 16.80 17.27 -3.43
N ASP A 211 15.48 17.11 -3.50
CA ASP A 211 14.79 15.94 -4.09
C ASP A 211 14.76 15.98 -5.64
N ASN A 212 15.29 17.03 -6.26
CA ASN A 212 15.37 17.16 -7.73
C ASN A 212 16.78 16.85 -8.27
N THR A 213 17.71 16.43 -7.41
CA THR A 213 19.08 16.07 -7.80
C THR A 213 19.23 14.57 -8.08
N LEU A 214 19.97 14.19 -9.13
CA LEU A 214 20.28 12.79 -9.46
C LEU A 214 21.12 12.07 -8.39
N GLU A 215 21.60 12.78 -7.36
CA GLU A 215 22.30 12.20 -6.22
C GLU A 215 21.37 11.72 -5.10
N SER A 216 20.14 12.25 -5.05
CA SER A 216 19.09 11.83 -4.11
C SER A 216 18.54 10.44 -4.51
N PRO A 217 18.20 9.57 -3.54
CA PRO A 217 17.51 8.31 -3.84
C PRO A 217 15.99 8.48 -4.01
N VAL A 218 15.47 9.71 -3.85
CA VAL A 218 14.06 10.05 -4.04
C VAL A 218 13.89 11.11 -5.15
N VAL A 219 12.69 11.19 -5.74
CA VAL A 219 12.26 12.31 -6.58
C VAL A 219 10.95 12.89 -6.08
N SER A 220 10.76 14.21 -6.24
CA SER A 220 9.51 14.88 -5.85
C SER A 220 8.33 14.51 -6.76
N VAL A 221 7.10 14.58 -6.23
CA VAL A 221 5.87 14.41 -7.03
C VAL A 221 5.74 15.47 -8.13
N ASP A 222 6.27 16.67 -7.88
CA ASP A 222 6.25 17.78 -8.84
C ASP A 222 7.21 17.51 -10.01
N TRP A 223 8.39 16.93 -9.72
CA TRP A 223 9.31 16.44 -10.75
C TRP A 223 8.67 15.34 -11.60
N LEU A 224 8.07 14.32 -10.97
CA LEU A 224 7.44 13.24 -11.73
C LEU A 224 6.31 13.76 -12.63
N HIS A 225 5.48 14.68 -12.11
CA HIS A 225 4.40 15.29 -12.90
C HIS A 225 4.90 16.02 -14.15
N GLN A 226 6.05 16.71 -14.05
CA GLN A 226 6.70 17.35 -15.20
C GLN A 226 7.33 16.36 -16.19
N HIS A 227 7.71 15.16 -15.74
CA HIS A 227 8.46 14.17 -16.52
C HIS A 227 7.68 12.90 -16.90
N LEU A 228 6.36 12.85 -16.64
CA LEU A 228 5.48 11.69 -16.95
C LEU A 228 5.65 11.11 -18.36
N ASN A 229 5.88 11.97 -19.35
CA ASN A 229 5.98 11.58 -20.77
C ASN A 229 7.45 11.39 -21.24
N GLY A 230 8.41 11.30 -20.32
CA GLY A 230 9.81 11.05 -20.65
C GLY A 230 9.99 9.66 -21.30
N PRO A 231 10.73 9.52 -22.42
CA PRO A 231 10.71 8.31 -23.25
C PRO A 231 11.17 7.03 -22.51
N ASN A 232 12.04 7.19 -21.51
CA ASN A 232 12.59 6.10 -20.70
C ASN A 232 12.06 6.12 -19.25
N VAL A 233 11.10 6.97 -18.90
CA VAL A 233 10.53 7.00 -17.54
C VAL A 233 9.52 5.86 -17.42
N LYS A 234 9.72 4.99 -16.43
CA LYS A 234 8.75 3.93 -16.05
C LYS A 234 8.36 4.14 -14.61
N ILE A 235 7.06 4.06 -14.34
CA ILE A 235 6.50 4.29 -13.02
C ILE A 235 6.01 2.95 -12.50
N LEU A 236 6.43 2.55 -11.30
CA LEU A 236 6.07 1.27 -10.69
C LEU A 236 5.29 1.53 -9.40
N ASP A 237 4.05 1.04 -9.37
CA ASP A 237 3.26 0.89 -8.16
C ASP A 237 3.75 -0.38 -7.43
N ALA A 238 4.51 -0.18 -6.37
CA ALA A 238 5.02 -1.25 -5.50
C ALA A 238 4.17 -1.40 -4.23
N SER A 239 2.87 -1.05 -4.27
CA SER A 239 1.99 -1.11 -3.11
C SER A 239 1.91 -2.52 -2.53
N TRP A 240 2.32 -2.63 -1.26
CA TRP A 240 2.21 -3.82 -0.44
C TRP A 240 1.77 -3.41 0.98
N TYR A 241 0.93 -4.23 1.62
CA TYR A 241 0.36 -3.94 2.92
C TYR A 241 0.43 -5.17 3.84
N MET A 242 0.41 -4.95 5.15
CA MET A 242 0.42 -6.06 6.10
C MET A 242 -0.88 -6.87 5.98
N PRO A 243 -0.85 -8.21 6.09
CA PRO A 243 -2.05 -9.04 5.90
C PRO A 243 -3.26 -8.67 6.77
N PHE A 244 -3.04 -8.11 7.96
CA PHE A 244 -4.12 -7.67 8.85
C PHE A 244 -4.88 -6.42 8.36
N GLU A 245 -4.32 -5.66 7.41
CA GLU A 245 -4.96 -4.47 6.83
C GLU A 245 -6.10 -4.84 5.87
N GLY A 246 -6.13 -6.09 5.36
CA GLY A 246 -7.22 -6.59 4.51
C GLY A 246 -7.38 -5.87 3.16
N ARG A 247 -6.35 -5.14 2.73
CA ARG A 247 -6.32 -4.37 1.48
C ARG A 247 -5.95 -5.26 0.29
N ASN A 248 -6.44 -4.89 -0.89
CA ASN A 248 -6.13 -5.59 -2.14
C ASN A 248 -5.39 -4.61 -3.06
N THR A 249 -4.08 -4.77 -3.12
CA THR A 249 -3.12 -3.88 -3.80
C THR A 249 -3.40 -3.78 -5.30
N LEU A 250 -3.56 -4.92 -5.98
CA LEU A 250 -3.87 -4.96 -7.42
C LEU A 250 -5.22 -4.30 -7.74
N LYS A 251 -6.23 -4.47 -6.87
CA LYS A 251 -7.54 -3.81 -7.03
C LYS A 251 -7.42 -2.30 -6.83
N GLU A 252 -6.69 -1.85 -5.81
CA GLU A 252 -6.46 -0.42 -5.55
C GLU A 252 -5.71 0.24 -6.71
N TYR A 253 -4.67 -0.40 -7.25
CA TYR A 253 -3.96 0.02 -8.46
C TYR A 253 -4.87 0.11 -9.71
N GLN A 254 -5.83 -0.81 -9.85
CA GLN A 254 -6.83 -0.75 -10.92
C GLN A 254 -7.79 0.44 -10.76
N GLU A 255 -8.14 0.78 -9.51
CA GLU A 255 -9.09 1.84 -9.17
C GLU A 255 -8.45 3.24 -9.12
N CYS A 256 -7.16 3.37 -8.78
CA CYS A 256 -6.43 4.63 -8.69
C CYS A 256 -4.91 4.43 -8.72
N ARG A 257 -4.26 4.83 -9.83
CA ARG A 257 -2.79 4.82 -10.00
C ARG A 257 -2.27 6.08 -10.69
N ILE A 258 -0.95 6.29 -10.64
CA ILE A 258 -0.29 7.34 -11.44
C ILE A 258 -0.38 6.97 -12.95
N PRO A 259 -0.59 7.92 -13.87
CA PRO A 259 -0.74 7.63 -15.30
C PRO A 259 0.44 6.88 -15.87
N GLY A 260 0.18 5.85 -16.67
CA GLY A 260 1.23 5.01 -17.27
C GLY A 260 1.99 4.10 -16.28
N ALA A 261 1.63 4.09 -14.99
CA ALA A 261 2.25 3.18 -14.03
C ALA A 261 1.93 1.70 -14.32
N LEU A 262 2.88 0.83 -13.99
CA LEU A 262 2.75 -0.63 -13.96
C LEU A 262 2.72 -1.10 -12.50
N PHE A 263 2.06 -2.23 -12.21
CA PHE A 263 2.08 -2.82 -10.87
C PHE A 263 3.29 -3.76 -10.71
N PHE A 264 4.08 -3.57 -9.66
CA PHE A 264 5.15 -4.48 -9.24
C PHE A 264 4.65 -5.34 -8.08
N ASP A 265 4.46 -6.62 -8.35
CA ASP A 265 3.95 -7.58 -7.38
C ASP A 265 5.04 -8.02 -6.38
N VAL A 266 5.09 -7.33 -5.23
CA VAL A 266 6.08 -7.59 -4.15
C VAL A 266 5.93 -8.99 -3.52
N ASP A 267 4.78 -9.64 -3.63
CA ASP A 267 4.57 -11.03 -3.17
C ASP A 267 4.80 -12.06 -4.30
N GLY A 268 4.70 -11.66 -5.57
CA GLY A 268 4.94 -12.52 -6.73
C GLY A 268 6.38 -12.53 -7.26
N ILE A 269 7.15 -11.48 -7.01
CA ILE A 269 8.54 -11.32 -7.47
C ILE A 269 9.51 -11.60 -6.31
N VAL A 270 9.48 -12.85 -5.83
CA VAL A 270 10.19 -13.36 -4.64
C VAL A 270 10.78 -14.75 -4.93
N ASP A 271 11.65 -15.26 -4.07
CA ASP A 271 12.02 -16.69 -4.10
C ASP A 271 10.82 -17.56 -3.65
N PRO A 272 10.24 -18.42 -4.51
CA PRO A 272 9.10 -19.26 -4.15
C PRO A 272 9.49 -20.57 -3.43
N THR A 273 10.80 -20.83 -3.25
CA THR A 273 11.33 -22.02 -2.56
C THR A 273 11.65 -21.76 -1.09
N SER A 274 11.63 -20.50 -0.65
CA SER A 274 11.79 -20.14 0.74
C SER A 274 10.46 -20.13 1.50
N ASP A 275 10.46 -20.69 2.72
CA ASP A 275 9.38 -20.48 3.69
C ASP A 275 9.38 -19.06 4.29
N LEU A 276 10.42 -18.26 3.99
CA LEU A 276 10.56 -16.89 4.46
C LEU A 276 9.85 -15.90 3.52
N PRO A 277 9.19 -14.86 4.08
CA PRO A 277 8.45 -13.88 3.29
C PRO A 277 9.38 -12.89 2.57
N HIS A 278 9.05 -12.59 1.31
CA HIS A 278 9.67 -11.55 0.46
C HIS A 278 11.14 -11.75 0.09
N MET A 279 11.73 -12.93 0.30
CA MET A 279 13.13 -13.21 -0.06
C MET A 279 13.44 -12.87 -1.53
N LEU A 280 14.63 -12.35 -1.79
CA LEU A 280 15.10 -12.05 -3.14
C LEU A 280 15.04 -13.27 -4.06
N PRO A 281 14.45 -13.16 -5.27
CA PRO A 281 14.55 -14.22 -6.28
C PRO A 281 15.96 -14.30 -6.87
N THR A 282 16.27 -15.35 -7.63
CA THR A 282 17.52 -15.42 -8.43
C THR A 282 17.62 -14.30 -9.48
N GLU A 283 18.84 -13.99 -9.93
CA GLU A 283 19.10 -13.03 -11.03
C GLU A 283 18.24 -13.32 -12.27
N ALA A 284 18.18 -14.59 -12.69
CA ALA A 284 17.40 -15.01 -13.85
C ALA A 284 15.89 -14.79 -13.66
N ALA A 285 15.36 -15.10 -12.47
CA ALA A 285 13.96 -14.88 -12.14
C ALA A 285 13.60 -13.38 -12.07
N PHE A 286 14.45 -12.54 -11.47
CA PHE A 286 14.25 -11.09 -11.47
C PHE A 286 14.31 -10.49 -12.88
N ALA A 287 15.31 -10.87 -13.68
CA ALA A 287 15.45 -10.42 -15.06
C ALA A 287 14.24 -10.83 -15.93
N ALA A 288 13.73 -12.05 -15.77
CA ALA A 288 12.54 -12.53 -16.47
C ALA A 288 11.26 -11.80 -16.04
N ALA A 289 11.11 -11.48 -14.74
CA ALA A 289 9.98 -10.71 -14.22
C ALA A 289 10.00 -9.26 -14.72
N ALA A 290 11.13 -8.57 -14.62
CA ALA A 290 11.32 -7.21 -15.10
C ALA A 290 11.08 -7.11 -16.62
N SER A 291 11.60 -8.05 -17.40
CA SER A 291 11.36 -8.12 -18.85
C SER A 291 9.89 -8.34 -19.18
N ALA A 292 9.19 -9.20 -18.44
CA ALA A 292 7.75 -9.47 -18.65
C ALA A 292 6.85 -8.27 -18.29
N LEU A 293 7.24 -7.42 -17.33
CA LEU A 293 6.59 -6.11 -17.10
C LEU A 293 6.81 -5.15 -18.29
N GLY A 294 7.83 -5.38 -19.11
CA GLY A 294 8.24 -4.50 -20.21
C GLY A 294 9.32 -3.49 -19.80
N LEU A 295 10.18 -3.86 -18.86
CA LEU A 295 11.31 -3.05 -18.40
C LEU A 295 12.62 -3.47 -19.09
N SER A 296 13.59 -2.57 -19.06
CA SER A 296 14.91 -2.66 -19.67
C SER A 296 15.98 -1.99 -18.80
N ASN A 297 17.26 -2.20 -19.10
CA ASN A 297 18.34 -1.50 -18.37
C ASN A 297 18.45 -0.01 -18.77
N GLU A 298 17.83 0.39 -19.87
CA GLU A 298 17.79 1.75 -20.41
C GLU A 298 16.80 2.65 -19.65
N ASP A 299 15.82 2.05 -18.98
CA ASP A 299 14.77 2.76 -18.24
C ASP A 299 15.28 3.55 -17.02
N SER A 300 14.46 4.50 -16.60
CA SER A 300 14.58 5.30 -15.37
C SER A 300 13.32 5.05 -14.54
N LEU A 301 13.48 4.35 -13.43
CA LEU A 301 12.39 3.73 -12.68
C LEU A 301 11.99 4.62 -11.50
N ILE A 302 10.72 5.05 -11.45
CA ILE A 302 10.16 5.82 -10.35
C ILE A 302 9.18 4.93 -9.59
N ILE A 303 9.53 4.56 -8.36
CA ILE A 303 8.79 3.60 -7.55
C ILE A 303 7.92 4.33 -6.54
N TYR A 304 6.64 4.01 -6.43
CA TYR A 304 5.75 4.57 -5.40
C TYR A 304 4.94 3.48 -4.71
N ASP A 305 4.31 3.82 -3.58
CA ASP A 305 3.27 2.98 -2.96
C ASP A 305 2.10 3.81 -2.41
N GLY A 306 1.01 3.11 -2.07
CA GLY A 306 -0.23 3.68 -1.55
C GLY A 306 -0.21 4.09 -0.07
N LYS A 307 0.94 4.03 0.61
CA LYS A 307 1.17 4.61 1.96
C LYS A 307 2.05 5.86 1.93
N GLY A 308 2.79 6.07 0.86
CA GLY A 308 3.78 7.15 0.73
C GLY A 308 5.16 6.52 0.56
N ILE A 309 5.78 6.16 1.69
CA ILE A 309 7.05 5.43 1.74
C ILE A 309 6.91 4.25 2.72
N PHE A 310 6.66 3.05 2.18
CA PHE A 310 6.53 1.82 2.96
C PHE A 310 7.13 0.59 2.26
N SER A 311 6.68 0.30 1.04
CA SER A 311 7.09 -0.85 0.23
C SER A 311 7.83 -0.45 -1.05
N ALA A 312 7.66 0.79 -1.54
CA ALA A 312 8.47 1.32 -2.63
C ALA A 312 9.99 1.23 -2.40
N PRO A 313 10.53 1.49 -1.18
CA PRO A 313 11.96 1.36 -0.92
C PRO A 313 12.48 -0.08 -1.04
N ARG A 314 11.62 -1.10 -0.82
CA ARG A 314 11.99 -2.50 -1.04
C ARG A 314 12.31 -2.74 -2.51
N VAL A 315 11.43 -2.29 -3.41
CA VAL A 315 11.61 -2.48 -4.86
C VAL A 315 12.76 -1.61 -5.39
N TRP A 316 12.94 -0.38 -4.89
CA TRP A 316 14.14 0.44 -5.13
C TRP A 316 15.43 -0.31 -4.79
N TRP A 317 15.50 -0.90 -3.59
CA TRP A 317 16.66 -1.69 -3.15
C TRP A 317 16.84 -2.94 -4.02
N MET A 318 15.77 -3.66 -4.39
CA MET A 318 15.86 -4.82 -5.29
C MET A 318 16.50 -4.46 -6.64
N PHE A 319 16.06 -3.37 -7.29
CA PHE A 319 16.68 -2.94 -8.55
C PHE A 319 18.16 -2.59 -8.39
N ARG A 320 18.55 -1.92 -7.30
CA ARG A 320 19.97 -1.64 -6.99
C ARG A 320 20.78 -2.90 -6.71
N VAL A 321 20.22 -3.87 -5.98
CA VAL A 321 20.80 -5.19 -5.74
C VAL A 321 21.07 -5.90 -7.07
N PHE A 322 20.11 -5.89 -8.01
CA PHE A 322 20.27 -6.49 -9.33
C PHE A 322 21.01 -5.61 -10.37
N GLY A 323 21.68 -4.55 -9.92
CA GLY A 323 22.63 -3.80 -10.74
C GLY A 323 22.08 -2.59 -11.48
N HIS A 324 20.84 -2.18 -11.23
CA HIS A 324 20.17 -1.05 -11.90
C HIS A 324 20.07 0.16 -10.97
N ASP A 325 20.93 1.17 -11.19
CA ASP A 325 21.00 2.38 -10.34
C ASP A 325 20.05 3.50 -10.75
N LYS A 326 19.46 3.45 -11.96
CA LYS A 326 18.48 4.45 -12.43
C LYS A 326 17.10 4.16 -11.84
N VAL A 327 17.02 4.21 -10.52
CA VAL A 327 15.83 3.91 -9.72
C VAL A 327 15.71 4.85 -8.53
N TRP A 328 14.53 5.44 -8.37
CA TRP A 328 14.21 6.42 -7.32
C TRP A 328 12.87 6.09 -6.68
N VAL A 329 12.70 6.45 -5.42
CA VAL A 329 11.38 6.42 -4.75
C VAL A 329 10.67 7.76 -4.94
N LEU A 330 9.37 7.73 -5.24
CA LEU A 330 8.53 8.92 -5.32
C LEU A 330 8.27 9.44 -3.90
N ASP A 331 8.83 10.60 -3.57
CA ASP A 331 8.71 11.17 -2.23
C ASP A 331 7.25 11.50 -1.87
N GLY A 332 6.77 10.94 -0.76
CA GLY A 332 5.36 11.02 -0.33
C GLY A 332 4.37 10.18 -1.16
N GLY A 333 4.83 9.44 -2.17
CA GLY A 333 4.09 8.44 -2.94
C GLY A 333 2.73 8.88 -3.50
N LEU A 334 1.80 7.91 -3.62
CA LEU A 334 0.44 8.20 -4.11
C LEU A 334 -0.36 9.17 -3.21
N PRO A 335 -0.20 9.18 -1.88
CA PRO A 335 -0.86 10.18 -1.02
C PRO A 335 -0.48 11.62 -1.38
N LYS A 336 0.81 11.97 -1.48
CA LYS A 336 1.28 13.32 -1.82
C LYS A 336 0.93 13.70 -3.27
N TRP A 337 0.99 12.73 -4.20
CA TRP A 337 0.52 12.91 -5.59
C TRP A 337 -0.95 13.32 -5.66
N ARG A 338 -1.82 12.63 -4.91
CA ARG A 338 -3.25 12.95 -4.85
C ARG A 338 -3.53 14.25 -4.12
N ALA A 339 -2.77 14.59 -3.07
CA ALA A 339 -2.89 15.86 -2.37
C ALA A 339 -2.57 17.07 -3.26
N LYS A 340 -1.65 16.93 -4.23
CA LYS A 340 -1.38 17.92 -5.29
C LYS A 340 -2.46 17.98 -6.38
N ASN A 341 -3.50 17.14 -6.33
CA ASN A 341 -4.53 16.98 -7.38
C ASN A 341 -3.96 16.61 -8.76
N TYR A 342 -2.82 15.91 -8.80
CA TYR A 342 -2.26 15.44 -10.06
C TYR A 342 -3.08 14.29 -10.67
N PRO A 343 -3.05 14.10 -12.01
CA PRO A 343 -3.91 13.14 -12.69
C PRO A 343 -3.71 11.71 -12.19
N VAL A 344 -4.77 10.90 -12.21
CA VAL A 344 -4.74 9.48 -11.88
C VAL A 344 -5.57 8.67 -12.88
N GLU A 345 -5.22 7.40 -13.08
CA GLU A 345 -5.95 6.47 -13.93
C GLU A 345 -6.73 5.45 -13.10
N SER A 346 -7.98 5.16 -13.50
CA SER A 346 -8.91 4.25 -12.81
C SER A 346 -9.42 3.10 -13.69
N SER A 347 -8.70 2.79 -14.77
CA SER A 347 -8.95 1.64 -15.63
C SER A 347 -7.63 1.13 -16.20
N VAL A 348 -7.41 -0.19 -16.21
CA VAL A 348 -6.17 -0.84 -16.71
C VAL A 348 -6.54 -1.64 -17.96
N SER A 349 -5.70 -1.58 -19.01
CA SER A 349 -5.90 -2.43 -20.19
C SER A 349 -5.59 -3.90 -19.88
N GLN A 350 -6.24 -4.82 -20.60
CA GLN A 350 -5.97 -6.26 -20.44
C GLN A 350 -4.50 -6.60 -20.74
N ASP A 351 -3.87 -5.90 -21.69
CA ASP A 351 -2.45 -6.09 -22.02
C ASP A 351 -1.52 -5.74 -20.84
N VAL A 352 -1.86 -4.72 -20.04
CA VAL A 352 -1.07 -4.35 -18.84
C VAL A 352 -1.30 -5.37 -17.72
N LEU A 353 -2.54 -5.83 -17.52
CA LEU A 353 -2.82 -6.91 -16.55
C LEU A 353 -2.11 -8.22 -16.92
N ALA A 354 -2.08 -8.57 -18.21
CA ALA A 354 -1.37 -9.74 -18.71
C ALA A 354 0.15 -9.65 -18.48
N ARG A 355 0.76 -8.46 -18.59
CA ARG A 355 2.18 -8.25 -18.23
C ARG A 355 2.45 -8.44 -16.74
N ILE A 356 1.57 -7.90 -15.88
CA ILE A 356 1.66 -8.04 -14.42
C ILE A 356 1.59 -9.52 -14.02
N GLU A 357 0.59 -10.26 -14.53
CA GLU A 357 0.49 -11.71 -14.31
C GLU A 357 1.69 -12.47 -14.90
N SER A 358 2.13 -12.10 -16.10
CA SER A 358 3.28 -12.72 -16.74
C SER A 358 4.54 -12.55 -15.89
N ALA A 359 4.76 -11.41 -15.24
CA ALA A 359 5.94 -11.15 -14.41
C ALA A 359 6.05 -12.09 -13.22
N SER A 360 4.99 -12.20 -12.40
CA SER A 360 4.94 -13.15 -11.28
C SER A 360 4.95 -14.61 -11.75
N SER A 361 4.48 -14.90 -12.98
CA SER A 361 4.57 -16.25 -13.57
C SER A 361 5.98 -16.60 -14.05
N SER A 362 6.74 -15.63 -14.59
CA SER A 362 8.10 -15.82 -15.10
C SER A 362 9.06 -16.25 -13.99
N VAL A 363 8.89 -15.73 -12.78
CA VAL A 363 9.64 -16.19 -11.59
C VAL A 363 9.43 -17.68 -11.38
N LYS A 364 8.17 -18.12 -11.28
CA LYS A 364 7.82 -19.54 -11.05
C LYS A 364 8.40 -20.45 -12.14
N LYS A 365 8.28 -20.03 -13.41
CA LYS A 365 8.87 -20.75 -14.57
C LYS A 365 10.37 -20.96 -14.44
N ILE A 366 11.14 -19.92 -14.08
CA ILE A 366 12.58 -20.04 -13.89
C ILE A 366 12.93 -21.06 -12.80
N TYR A 367 12.24 -21.03 -11.66
CA TYR A 367 12.45 -22.02 -10.59
C TYR A 367 11.98 -23.44 -10.97
N SER A 368 11.00 -23.56 -11.86
CA SER A 368 10.57 -24.84 -12.47
C SER A 368 11.39 -25.26 -13.70
N GLN A 369 12.47 -24.54 -14.04
CA GLN A 369 13.33 -24.80 -15.20
C GLN A 369 12.60 -24.74 -16.56
N GLU A 370 11.50 -23.99 -16.63
CA GLU A 370 10.75 -23.72 -17.87
C GLU A 370 11.36 -22.56 -18.66
N GLU A 371 11.20 -22.58 -19.98
CA GLU A 371 11.60 -21.47 -20.85
C GLU A 371 10.74 -20.22 -20.61
N VAL A 372 11.41 -19.07 -20.57
CA VAL A 372 10.80 -17.73 -20.56
C VAL A 372 11.14 -16.99 -21.86
N GLY A 373 10.38 -15.94 -22.16
CA GLY A 373 10.63 -15.09 -23.32
C GLY A 373 12.00 -14.38 -23.26
N PRO A 374 12.43 -13.74 -24.37
CA PRO A 374 13.70 -13.03 -24.43
C PRO A 374 13.78 -11.92 -23.36
N SER A 375 14.91 -11.85 -22.65
CA SER A 375 15.12 -10.89 -21.57
C SER A 375 15.56 -9.53 -22.11
N SER A 376 14.73 -8.50 -21.94
CA SER A 376 15.07 -7.09 -22.18
C SER A 376 15.82 -6.46 -21.00
N PHE A 377 15.74 -7.08 -19.82
CA PHE A 377 16.46 -6.68 -18.61
C PHE A 377 17.60 -7.66 -18.32
N LYS A 378 18.76 -7.13 -17.91
CA LYS A 378 19.90 -7.88 -17.39
C LYS A 378 20.04 -7.58 -15.90
N ALA A 379 19.91 -8.62 -15.08
CA ALA A 379 20.19 -8.56 -13.65
C ALA A 379 21.63 -9.00 -13.41
N LYS A 380 22.33 -8.35 -12.47
CA LYS A 380 23.55 -8.86 -11.85
C LYS A 380 23.57 -8.48 -10.38
N ILE A 381 23.59 -9.48 -9.51
CA ILE A 381 23.49 -9.31 -8.06
C ILE A 381 24.74 -8.63 -7.49
N ARG A 382 24.50 -7.68 -6.58
CA ARG A 382 25.51 -7.00 -5.78
C ARG A 382 25.47 -7.58 -4.37
N GLU A 383 26.20 -8.67 -4.18
CA GLU A 383 26.22 -9.44 -2.93
C GLU A 383 26.46 -8.56 -1.68
N HIS A 384 27.29 -7.51 -1.79
CA HIS A 384 27.55 -6.58 -0.68
C HIS A 384 26.32 -5.80 -0.19
N LEU A 385 25.21 -5.74 -0.95
CA LEU A 385 23.96 -5.09 -0.55
C LEU A 385 22.97 -6.05 0.14
N VAL A 386 23.29 -7.34 0.23
CA VAL A 386 22.43 -8.40 0.78
C VAL A 386 23.20 -9.14 1.87
N TRP A 387 22.60 -9.31 3.04
CA TRP A 387 23.20 -10.10 4.13
C TRP A 387 22.42 -11.38 4.41
N SER A 388 23.14 -12.45 4.68
CA SER A 388 22.63 -13.74 5.17
C SER A 388 22.59 -13.80 6.70
N LEU A 389 21.87 -14.78 7.24
CA LEU A 389 21.86 -15.09 8.68
C LEU A 389 23.28 -15.35 9.23
N ASP A 390 24.14 -16.04 8.49
CA ASP A 390 25.51 -16.36 8.91
C ASP A 390 26.39 -15.10 9.04
N GLN A 391 26.21 -14.12 8.16
CA GLN A 391 26.90 -12.82 8.24
C GLN A 391 26.43 -12.03 9.48
N VAL A 392 25.13 -12.05 9.77
CA VAL A 392 24.58 -11.44 10.99
C VAL A 392 25.11 -12.14 12.25
N GLN A 393 25.11 -13.48 12.30
CA GLN A 393 25.66 -14.25 13.41
C GLN A 393 27.13 -13.93 13.66
N SER A 394 27.94 -13.88 12.59
CA SER A 394 29.36 -13.54 12.66
C SER A 394 29.57 -12.11 13.20
N ASN A 395 28.79 -11.14 12.71
CA ASN A 395 28.93 -9.75 13.10
C ASN A 395 28.60 -9.45 14.57
N ILE A 396 27.86 -10.31 15.29
CA ILE A 396 27.66 -10.18 16.75
C ILE A 396 29.02 -10.24 17.49
N GLY A 397 29.90 -11.15 17.05
CA GLY A 397 31.25 -11.29 17.60
C GLY A 397 32.23 -10.26 17.03
N GLU A 398 32.21 -10.08 15.70
CA GLU A 398 33.18 -9.23 15.00
C GLU A 398 32.93 -7.72 15.17
N LYS A 399 31.67 -7.29 15.29
CA LYS A 399 31.24 -5.89 15.44
C LYS A 399 31.80 -4.93 14.38
N LYS A 400 31.98 -5.42 13.14
CA LYS A 400 32.47 -4.62 12.00
C LYS A 400 31.40 -3.71 11.42
N TYR A 401 30.13 -4.10 11.51
CA TYR A 401 28.98 -3.35 11.02
C TYR A 401 28.03 -3.05 12.17
N GLN A 402 27.44 -1.86 12.13
CA GLN A 402 26.33 -1.49 13.00
C GLN A 402 25.05 -2.12 12.45
N HIS A 403 24.37 -2.93 13.25
CA HIS A 403 23.11 -3.55 12.87
C HIS A 403 21.96 -2.65 13.29
N VAL A 404 21.13 -2.18 12.35
CA VAL A 404 20.02 -1.25 12.63
C VAL A 404 18.67 -1.88 12.26
N ASP A 405 17.75 -1.99 13.21
CA ASP A 405 16.44 -2.61 13.03
C ASP A 405 15.32 -1.55 12.90
N ALA A 406 14.57 -1.66 11.80
CA ALA A 406 13.50 -0.73 11.41
C ALA A 406 12.11 -1.05 12.02
N ARG A 407 11.98 -2.08 12.86
CA ARG A 407 10.73 -2.42 13.56
C ARG A 407 10.38 -1.37 14.62
N SER A 408 9.15 -1.41 15.12
CA SER A 408 8.75 -0.59 16.25
C SER A 408 9.53 -0.97 17.52
N LYS A 409 9.83 0.02 18.35
CA LYS A 409 10.60 -0.15 19.59
C LYS A 409 10.07 -1.28 20.49
N GLY A 410 8.74 -1.43 20.60
CA GLY A 410 8.14 -2.52 21.38
C GLY A 410 8.39 -3.93 20.82
N ARG A 411 8.43 -4.11 19.48
CA ARG A 411 8.78 -5.40 18.86
C ARG A 411 10.25 -5.73 19.05
N PHE A 412 11.11 -4.72 18.89
CA PHE A 412 12.55 -4.79 19.13
C PHE A 412 12.88 -5.12 20.60
N ASP A 413 12.20 -4.47 21.55
CA ASP A 413 12.42 -4.70 22.98
C ASP A 413 11.87 -6.05 23.47
N GLY A 414 10.95 -6.66 22.71
CA GLY A 414 10.22 -7.87 23.11
C GLY A 414 8.95 -7.61 23.94
N THR A 415 8.53 -6.35 24.08
CA THR A 415 7.33 -5.95 24.82
C THR A 415 6.03 -5.98 23.99
N ALA A 416 6.15 -6.06 22.66
CA ALA A 416 5.03 -6.23 21.73
C ALA A 416 5.21 -7.49 20.86
N PRO A 417 4.13 -8.22 20.53
CA PRO A 417 4.22 -9.42 19.73
C PRO A 417 4.62 -9.13 18.27
N GLU A 418 5.30 -10.10 17.66
CA GLU A 418 5.48 -10.13 16.21
C GLU A 418 4.14 -10.43 15.50
N PRO A 419 3.90 -9.87 14.29
CA PRO A 419 2.63 -10.04 13.58
C PRO A 419 2.40 -11.46 13.03
N ARG A 420 3.46 -12.29 12.96
CA ARG A 420 3.37 -13.71 12.60
C ARG A 420 3.47 -14.56 13.86
N GLN A 421 2.65 -15.61 13.93
CA GLN A 421 2.65 -16.55 15.06
C GLN A 421 3.94 -17.37 15.10
N GLY A 422 4.39 -17.73 16.31
CA GLY A 422 5.56 -18.58 16.52
C GLY A 422 6.93 -17.87 16.51
N ILE A 423 7.00 -16.60 16.10
CA ILE A 423 8.25 -15.84 16.11
C ILE A 423 8.52 -15.30 17.53
N ARG A 424 9.75 -15.49 18.03
CA ARG A 424 10.20 -14.91 19.32
C ARG A 424 10.19 -13.38 19.26
N GLY A 425 9.83 -12.72 20.36
CA GLY A 425 10.02 -11.27 20.52
C GLY A 425 11.49 -10.92 20.79
N GLY A 426 11.88 -9.65 20.62
CA GLY A 426 13.25 -9.18 20.86
C GLY A 426 13.97 -8.72 19.60
N HIS A 427 15.30 -8.67 19.68
CA HIS A 427 16.20 -8.18 18.63
C HIS A 427 17.51 -8.97 18.55
N VAL A 428 18.29 -8.72 17.48
CA VAL A 428 19.62 -9.30 17.28
C VAL A 428 20.57 -8.68 18.31
N PRO A 429 21.33 -9.45 19.10
CA PRO A 429 22.23 -8.90 20.11
C PRO A 429 23.21 -7.85 19.55
N GLY A 430 23.25 -6.67 20.18
CA GLY A 430 24.09 -5.55 19.75
C GLY A 430 23.53 -4.70 18.60
N SER A 431 22.33 -5.00 18.09
CA SER A 431 21.64 -4.11 17.16
C SER A 431 21.08 -2.86 17.85
N VAL A 432 20.83 -1.81 17.05
CA VAL A 432 20.20 -0.53 17.41
C VAL A 432 18.81 -0.46 16.79
N CYS A 433 17.84 0.14 17.48
CA CYS A 433 16.49 0.33 16.95
C CYS A 433 16.34 1.76 16.39
N VAL A 434 15.98 1.86 15.11
CA VAL A 434 15.54 3.11 14.46
C VAL A 434 14.21 2.80 13.77
N PRO A 435 13.06 2.94 14.45
CA PRO A 435 11.76 2.63 13.86
C PRO A 435 11.55 3.42 12.56
N PHE A 436 11.18 2.72 11.47
CA PHE A 436 11.07 3.37 10.15
C PHE A 436 10.21 4.65 10.08
N PRO A 437 9.15 4.86 10.89
CA PRO A 437 8.39 6.11 10.85
C PRO A 437 9.20 7.33 11.32
N GLU A 438 10.27 7.13 12.09
CA GLU A 438 11.10 8.21 12.63
C GLU A 438 12.05 8.82 11.59
N VAL A 439 12.25 8.15 10.43
CA VAL A 439 12.97 8.69 9.27
C VAL A 439 12.04 9.31 8.22
N LEU A 440 10.74 9.44 8.53
CA LEU A 440 9.72 10.03 7.66
C LEU A 440 9.11 11.29 8.31
N SER A 441 8.66 12.23 7.49
CA SER A 441 7.91 13.40 7.94
C SER A 441 6.46 13.05 8.27
N SER A 442 5.74 13.99 8.90
CA SER A 442 4.28 13.90 9.08
C SER A 442 3.49 13.87 7.76
N GLU A 443 4.09 14.27 6.64
CA GLU A 443 3.49 14.20 5.30
C GLU A 443 3.76 12.86 4.59
N GLY A 444 4.49 11.93 5.23
CA GLY A 444 4.88 10.64 4.66
C GLY A 444 6.04 10.73 3.65
N THR A 445 6.80 11.83 3.69
CA THR A 445 8.00 12.09 2.88
C THR A 445 9.26 11.60 3.60
N LEU A 446 10.36 11.40 2.88
CA LEU A 446 11.66 11.13 3.51
C LEU A 446 12.19 12.42 4.15
N LEU A 447 12.66 12.36 5.40
CA LEU A 447 13.21 13.55 6.07
C LEU A 447 14.42 14.15 5.32
N GLY A 448 14.72 15.42 5.63
CA GLY A 448 15.88 16.12 5.07
C GLY A 448 17.22 15.56 5.58
N LYS A 449 18.34 15.90 4.92
CA LYS A 449 19.67 15.38 5.31
C LYS A 449 20.04 15.69 6.77
N SER A 450 19.79 16.91 7.24
CA SER A 450 20.13 17.28 8.63
C SER A 450 19.33 16.44 9.63
N GLU A 451 18.02 16.36 9.45
CA GLU A 451 17.14 15.60 10.34
C GLU A 451 17.47 14.11 10.33
N LEU A 452 17.71 13.50 9.16
CA LEU A 452 18.12 12.10 9.07
C LEU A 452 19.44 11.85 9.81
N ALA A 453 20.42 12.74 9.67
CA ALA A 453 21.68 12.63 10.40
C ALA A 453 21.44 12.68 11.92
N ASP A 454 20.63 13.63 12.38
CA ASP A 454 20.24 13.76 13.80
C ASP A 454 19.50 12.52 14.32
N LYS A 455 18.62 11.90 13.52
CA LYS A 455 17.95 10.63 13.89
C LYS A 455 18.94 9.50 14.05
N PHE A 456 19.76 9.23 13.04
CA PHE A 456 20.71 8.10 13.08
C PHE A 456 21.74 8.28 14.20
N VAL A 457 22.36 9.46 14.31
CA VAL A 457 23.35 9.76 15.36
C VAL A 457 22.70 9.76 16.75
N GLY A 458 21.49 10.33 16.90
CA GLY A 458 20.73 10.35 18.15
C GLY A 458 20.34 8.95 18.66
N SER A 459 20.10 8.00 17.74
CA SER A 459 19.91 6.57 18.06
C SER A 459 21.21 5.80 18.32
N GLY A 460 22.38 6.42 18.16
CA GLY A 460 23.70 5.80 18.38
C GLY A 460 24.32 5.15 17.13
N VAL A 461 23.87 5.50 15.93
CA VAL A 461 24.45 5.04 14.65
C VAL A 461 25.45 6.08 14.14
N SER A 462 26.73 5.70 14.08
CA SER A 462 27.79 6.46 13.40
C SER A 462 27.61 6.39 11.89
N LEU A 463 27.68 7.54 11.21
CA LEU A 463 27.58 7.61 9.75
C LEU A 463 28.87 7.15 9.05
N ASP A 464 30.02 7.23 9.74
CA ASP A 464 31.33 6.81 9.22
C ASP A 464 31.50 5.28 9.21
N SER A 465 30.96 4.60 10.23
CA SER A 465 31.06 3.14 10.37
C SER A 465 30.12 2.39 9.42
N PRO A 466 30.45 1.17 8.91
CA PRO A 466 29.55 0.38 8.07
C PRO A 466 28.21 0.06 8.77
N VAL A 467 27.14 -0.12 7.98
CA VAL A 467 25.77 -0.37 8.48
C VAL A 467 25.13 -1.53 7.72
N VAL A 468 24.45 -2.42 8.45
CA VAL A 468 23.46 -3.37 7.91
C VAL A 468 22.09 -3.03 8.50
N ALA A 469 21.06 -2.99 7.65
CA ALA A 469 19.68 -2.77 8.04
C ALA A 469 18.90 -4.10 8.10
N SER A 470 17.98 -4.24 9.07
CA SER A 470 16.99 -5.31 9.10
C SER A 470 15.62 -4.78 9.54
N CYS A 471 14.60 -5.63 9.45
CA CYS A 471 13.32 -5.35 10.08
C CYS A 471 12.59 -6.66 10.41
N GLY A 472 11.27 -6.74 10.18
CA GLY A 472 10.56 -8.01 10.19
C GLY A 472 10.95 -8.96 9.06
N THR A 473 11.18 -8.45 7.84
CA THR A 473 11.20 -9.24 6.58
C THR A 473 11.93 -8.54 5.42
N GLY A 474 12.97 -7.76 5.69
CA GLY A 474 13.70 -7.04 4.64
C GLY A 474 12.94 -5.91 3.91
N VAL A 475 11.64 -5.69 4.16
CA VAL A 475 10.84 -4.64 3.50
C VAL A 475 11.12 -3.26 4.08
N THR A 476 10.69 -2.98 5.33
CA THR A 476 10.91 -1.66 5.94
C THR A 476 12.37 -1.37 6.30
N ALA A 477 13.25 -2.39 6.25
CA ALA A 477 14.70 -2.22 6.35
C ALA A 477 15.24 -1.33 5.22
N CYS A 478 14.67 -1.45 4.02
CA CYS A 478 15.04 -0.64 2.86
C CYS A 478 14.69 0.84 3.03
N ILE A 479 13.78 1.21 3.95
CA ILE A 479 13.49 2.61 4.30
C ILE A 479 14.69 3.25 5.03
N LEU A 480 15.34 2.50 5.93
CA LEU A 480 16.57 2.96 6.58
C LEU A 480 17.73 3.03 5.59
N ALA A 481 17.84 2.04 4.69
CA ALA A 481 18.84 2.06 3.62
C ALA A 481 18.64 3.26 2.66
N LEU A 482 17.38 3.63 2.36
CA LEU A 482 17.03 4.83 1.58
C LEU A 482 17.47 6.12 2.29
N GLY A 483 17.15 6.25 3.59
CA GLY A 483 17.56 7.41 4.40
C GLY A 483 19.08 7.55 4.50
N LEU A 484 19.79 6.46 4.79
CA LEU A 484 21.26 6.45 4.82
C LEU A 484 21.87 6.73 3.44
N HIS A 485 21.23 6.31 2.35
CA HIS A 485 21.65 6.68 0.99
C HIS A 485 21.47 8.18 0.70
N ARG A 486 20.45 8.86 1.25
CA ARG A 486 20.31 10.33 1.19
C ARG A 486 21.46 11.04 1.93
N LEU A 487 22.02 10.42 2.96
CA LEU A 487 23.24 10.84 3.67
C LEU A 487 24.55 10.44 2.95
N GLY A 488 24.47 9.89 1.74
CA GLY A 488 25.65 9.49 0.94
C GLY A 488 26.16 8.06 1.21
N LYS A 489 25.56 7.32 2.15
CA LYS A 489 25.96 5.94 2.48
C LYS A 489 25.28 4.94 1.55
N LYS A 490 25.85 4.78 0.35
CA LYS A 490 25.23 4.03 -0.77
C LYS A 490 25.35 2.51 -0.66
N ASP A 491 26.17 2.01 0.27
CA ASP A 491 26.58 0.61 0.45
C ASP A 491 25.87 -0.11 1.61
N VAL A 492 24.80 0.47 2.17
CA VAL A 492 24.03 -0.15 3.26
C VAL A 492 23.40 -1.46 2.80
N ALA A 493 23.86 -2.56 3.40
CA ALA A 493 23.31 -3.89 3.17
C ALA A 493 21.97 -4.08 3.89
N VAL A 494 21.12 -4.96 3.38
CA VAL A 494 19.90 -5.40 4.06
C VAL A 494 20.01 -6.89 4.39
N TYR A 495 19.80 -7.24 5.65
CA TYR A 495 19.59 -8.62 6.08
C TYR A 495 18.18 -9.06 5.67
N ASP A 496 18.10 -9.89 4.63
CA ASP A 496 16.87 -10.09 3.87
C ASP A 496 15.81 -10.87 4.67
N GLY A 497 16.16 -12.07 5.16
CA GLY A 497 15.29 -12.89 6.01
C GLY A 497 14.95 -12.22 7.35
N SER A 498 15.79 -11.28 7.80
CA SER A 498 15.44 -10.30 8.85
C SER A 498 14.99 -10.97 10.16
N TRP A 499 14.17 -10.31 10.96
CA TRP A 499 13.65 -10.89 12.21
C TRP A 499 12.76 -12.12 12.00
N THR A 500 12.19 -12.35 10.81
CA THR A 500 11.41 -13.57 10.58
C THR A 500 12.33 -14.79 10.56
N GLU A 501 13.42 -14.74 9.79
CA GLU A 501 14.43 -15.80 9.79
C GLU A 501 15.12 -15.93 11.16
N TRP A 502 15.57 -14.81 11.73
CA TRP A 502 16.28 -14.80 13.00
C TRP A 502 15.40 -15.26 14.17
N GLY A 503 14.18 -14.72 14.30
CA GLY A 503 13.28 -14.97 15.41
C GLY A 503 12.66 -16.36 15.40
N LEU A 504 12.56 -17.01 14.22
CA LEU A 504 12.11 -18.40 14.09
C LEU A 504 13.21 -19.43 14.42
N SER A 505 14.47 -19.16 14.08
CA SER A 505 15.57 -20.11 14.30
C SER A 505 15.82 -20.36 15.80
N PRO A 506 15.75 -21.60 16.32
CA PRO A 506 16.05 -21.87 17.73
C PRO A 506 17.55 -21.73 18.06
N HIS A 507 18.41 -21.63 17.05
CA HIS A 507 19.87 -21.60 17.20
C HIS A 507 20.46 -20.17 17.24
N THR A 508 19.66 -19.15 16.93
CA THR A 508 20.07 -17.74 17.03
C THR A 508 19.84 -17.19 18.44
N SER A 509 20.82 -16.40 18.91
CA SER A 509 20.74 -15.66 20.16
C SER A 509 19.75 -14.48 20.05
N VAL A 510 19.02 -14.20 21.12
CA VAL A 510 18.02 -13.12 21.16
C VAL A 510 18.33 -12.21 22.34
N ALA A 511 18.40 -10.92 22.07
CA ALA A 511 18.40 -9.88 23.11
C ALA A 511 16.98 -9.31 23.28
N THR A 512 16.68 -8.86 24.49
CA THR A 512 15.44 -8.13 24.82
C THR A 512 15.80 -6.96 25.73
N ASN A 513 15.00 -5.91 25.73
CA ASN A 513 15.14 -4.79 26.66
C ASN A 513 13.98 -4.78 27.66
N LEU A 514 13.60 -5.98 28.12
CA LEU A 514 12.59 -6.13 29.16
C LEU A 514 13.09 -5.54 30.48
N PRO A 515 12.25 -4.81 31.24
CA PRO A 515 12.61 -4.42 32.61
C PRO A 515 12.94 -5.66 33.45
N ALA A 516 13.94 -5.55 34.34
CA ALA A 516 14.51 -6.68 35.08
C ALA A 516 13.56 -7.45 36.04
N ASN A 517 12.26 -7.10 36.07
CA ASN A 517 11.22 -7.67 36.92
C ASN A 517 10.13 -8.45 36.14
N THR A 518 10.39 -8.88 34.89
CA THR A 518 9.43 -9.69 34.10
C THR A 518 9.99 -11.05 33.66
N ALA A 519 10.82 -11.66 34.50
CA ALA A 519 11.32 -13.04 34.35
C ALA A 519 10.54 -13.99 35.27
#